data_AF-A0A9D8C1Y5-F1
#
_entry.id   AF-A0A9D8C1Y5-F1
#
_cell.length_a   1.000
_cell.length_b   1.000
_cell.length_c   1.000
_cell.angle_alpha   90.00
_cell.angle_beta   90.00
_cell.angle_gamma   90.00
#
_symmetry.space_group_name_H-M   'P 1'
#
loop_
_entity.id
_entity.type
_entity.pdbx_description
1 polymer ?
#
loop_
_entity_poly.entity_id
_entity_poly.type
_entity_poly.pdbx_seq_one_letter_code
_entity_poly.pdbx_strand_id
1 'polypeptide(L)'
;MLAVVAPGLASPQSQLPFAIPAGMGVEVLGAETLRAFHEPFTGTDSWILVERTLALPSPGNGFIVAWDPEARPGKLWVAVGEKETFGAADLLRFFSWRANARDFHEIGAPPAGATTARCA
;
A
#
# COMPACT_ATOMS: atom_id res chain seq x y z
N MET A 1 0.82 0.08 -10.10
CA MET A 1 1.41 1.43 -10.09
C MET A 1 0.92 2.16 -8.86
N LEU A 2 1.74 3.07 -8.33
CA LEU A 2 1.39 3.94 -7.21
C LEU A 2 1.62 5.38 -7.63
N ALA A 3 0.85 6.33 -7.11
CA ALA A 3 1.09 7.75 -7.29
C ALA A 3 0.83 8.51 -5.99
N VAL A 4 1.59 9.57 -5.80
CA VAL A 4 1.37 10.55 -4.74
C VAL A 4 0.84 11.82 -5.39
N VAL A 5 -0.35 12.25 -4.97
CA VAL A 5 -1.00 13.48 -5.42
C VAL A 5 -0.94 14.48 -4.28
N ALA A 6 -0.28 15.62 -4.47
CA ALA A 6 -0.11 16.60 -3.40
C ALA A 6 0.05 18.02 -3.96
N PRO A 7 -0.25 19.07 -3.15
CA PRO A 7 0.02 20.45 -3.51
C PRO A 7 1.51 20.69 -3.82
N GLY A 8 1.76 21.52 -4.83
CA GLY A 8 3.11 21.95 -5.22
C GLY A 8 3.92 20.93 -6.02
N LEU A 9 3.46 19.69 -6.18
CA LEU A 9 4.06 18.74 -7.13
C LEU A 9 3.83 19.21 -8.58
N ALA A 10 4.61 18.66 -9.51
CA ALA A 10 4.46 18.98 -10.93
C ALA A 10 3.14 18.44 -11.50
N SER A 11 2.66 19.07 -12.57
CA SER A 11 1.53 18.56 -13.35
C SER A 11 1.87 17.21 -14.00
N PRO A 12 0.87 16.32 -14.20
CA PRO A 12 1.10 15.03 -14.84
C PRO A 12 1.73 15.19 -16.23
N GLN A 13 2.77 14.41 -16.50
CA GLN A 13 3.44 14.40 -17.81
C GLN A 13 2.73 13.49 -18.83
N SER A 14 1.79 12.65 -18.37
CA SER A 14 1.03 11.71 -19.17
C SER A 14 -0.42 11.63 -18.70
N GLN A 15 -1.29 11.08 -19.53
CA GLN A 15 -2.68 10.86 -19.15
C GLN A 15 -2.78 9.78 -18.06
N LEU A 16 -3.45 10.10 -16.96
CA LEU A 16 -3.68 9.20 -15.84
C LEU A 16 -5.10 8.65 -15.87
N PRO A 17 -5.34 7.44 -15.31
CA PRO A 17 -6.68 6.83 -15.27
C PRO A 17 -7.57 7.44 -14.16
N PHE A 18 -7.16 8.55 -13.57
CA PHE A 18 -7.88 9.29 -12.53
C PHE A 18 -7.65 10.79 -12.70
N ALA A 19 -8.59 11.59 -12.20
CA ALA A 19 -8.50 13.04 -12.22
C ALA A 19 -7.57 13.54 -11.11
N ILE A 20 -6.81 14.59 -11.40
CA ILE A 20 -6.02 15.32 -10.40
C ILE A 20 -6.85 16.51 -9.91
N PRO A 21 -7.05 16.66 -8.58
CA PRO A 21 -7.73 17.84 -8.04
C PRO A 21 -7.04 19.14 -8.43
N ALA A 22 -7.83 20.21 -8.58
CA ALA A 22 -7.30 21.53 -8.92
C ALA A 22 -6.25 22.00 -7.88
N GLY A 23 -5.14 22.54 -8.36
CA GLY A 23 -4.04 23.03 -7.51
C GLY A 23 -3.11 21.93 -6.97
N MET A 24 -3.30 20.67 -7.34
CA MET A 24 -2.40 19.56 -7.01
C MET A 24 -1.57 19.14 -8.21
N GLY A 25 -0.40 18.59 -7.90
CA GLY A 25 0.41 17.84 -8.86
C GLY A 25 0.49 16.36 -8.48
N VAL A 26 1.30 15.61 -9.22
CA VAL A 26 1.40 14.16 -9.08
C VAL A 26 2.81 13.67 -9.35
N GLU A 27 3.27 12.74 -8.51
CA GLU A 27 4.47 11.94 -8.72
C GLU A 27 4.04 10.48 -8.91
N VAL A 28 4.31 9.91 -10.09
CA VAL A 28 3.99 8.50 -10.40
C VAL A 28 5.18 7.63 -10.04
N LEU A 29 4.93 6.65 -9.18
CA LEU A 29 5.90 5.70 -8.68
C LEU A 29 5.71 4.37 -9.41
N GLY A 30 6.61 4.12 -10.36
CA GLY A 30 6.69 2.87 -11.11
C GLY A 30 7.18 1.72 -10.22
N ALA A 31 6.73 0.51 -10.52
CA ALA A 31 7.37 -0.69 -9.99
C ALA A 31 8.73 -0.85 -10.69
N GLU A 32 9.81 -0.91 -9.94
CA GLU A 32 11.14 -1.15 -10.51
C GLU A 32 11.35 -2.65 -10.70
N THR A 33 11.61 -3.35 -9.61
CA THR A 33 11.85 -4.78 -9.55
C THR A 33 11.16 -5.31 -8.31
N LEU A 34 10.33 -6.34 -8.49
CA LEU A 34 9.66 -7.00 -7.37
C LEU A 34 10.71 -7.60 -6.43
N ARG A 35 10.71 -7.13 -5.19
CA ARG A 35 11.58 -7.67 -4.14
C ARG A 35 10.74 -8.48 -3.17
N ALA A 36 11.13 -9.74 -2.96
CA ALA A 36 10.50 -10.57 -1.94
C ALA A 36 10.68 -9.93 -0.55
N PHE A 37 9.64 -9.97 0.26
CA PHE A 37 9.64 -9.42 1.61
C PHE A 37 8.96 -10.40 2.57
N HIS A 38 9.69 -10.76 3.61
CA HIS A 38 9.17 -11.56 4.73
C HIS A 38 9.02 -10.65 5.95
N GLU A 39 7.81 -10.57 6.47
CA GLU A 39 7.49 -9.80 7.67
C GLU A 39 7.44 -10.76 8.88
N PRO A 40 8.41 -10.66 9.81
CA PRO A 40 8.57 -11.66 10.87
C PRO A 40 7.55 -11.52 12.00
N PHE A 41 6.96 -10.34 12.24
CA PHE A 41 6.04 -10.14 13.36
C PHE A 41 4.66 -10.74 13.10
N THR A 42 4.24 -10.90 11.86
CA THR A 42 2.98 -11.49 11.41
C THR A 42 3.21 -12.83 10.72
N GLY A 43 4.45 -13.08 10.27
CA GLY A 43 4.86 -14.29 9.56
C GLY A 43 4.26 -14.34 8.16
N THR A 44 4.18 -13.20 7.47
CA THR A 44 3.61 -13.07 6.13
C THR A 44 4.70 -12.85 5.08
N ASP A 45 4.51 -13.41 3.90
CA ASP A 45 5.34 -13.15 2.73
C ASP A 45 4.59 -12.28 1.72
N SER A 46 5.29 -11.32 1.13
CA SER A 46 4.75 -10.45 0.08
C SER A 46 5.85 -9.94 -0.85
N TRP A 47 5.49 -9.02 -1.75
CA TRP A 47 6.39 -8.38 -2.69
C TRP A 47 6.39 -6.86 -2.49
N ILE A 48 7.56 -6.26 -2.38
CA ILE A 48 7.73 -4.82 -2.44
C ILE A 48 7.81 -4.43 -3.91
N LEU A 49 6.81 -3.66 -4.36
CA LEU A 49 6.76 -3.10 -5.71
C LEU A 49 7.59 -1.81 -5.82
N VAL A 50 7.49 -0.97 -4.79
CA VAL A 50 8.15 0.33 -4.72
C VAL A 50 8.36 0.72 -3.26
N GLU A 51 9.51 1.34 -2.98
CA GLU A 51 9.86 1.93 -1.69
C GLU A 51 10.57 3.26 -1.97
N ARG A 52 10.00 4.37 -1.51
CA ARG A 52 10.47 5.72 -1.83
C ARG A 52 10.24 6.68 -0.68
N THR A 53 11.22 7.55 -0.48
CA THR A 53 11.10 8.78 0.30
C THR A 53 10.91 9.93 -0.65
N LEU A 54 9.79 10.66 -0.51
CA LEU A 54 9.49 11.85 -1.31
C LEU A 54 9.48 13.08 -0.41
N ALA A 55 10.20 14.12 -0.81
CA ALA A 55 10.08 15.44 -0.19
C ALA A 55 8.87 16.16 -0.79
N LEU A 56 7.86 16.45 0.04
CA LEU A 56 6.70 17.21 -0.41
C LEU A 56 7.03 18.71 -0.45
N PRO A 57 6.79 19.39 -1.58
CA PRO A 57 7.20 20.79 -1.77
C PRO A 57 6.31 21.78 -1.01
N SER A 58 5.14 21.36 -0.54
CA SER A 58 4.20 22.22 0.19
C SER A 58 3.40 21.42 1.22
N PRO A 59 3.07 22.02 2.37
CA PRO A 59 2.20 21.39 3.34
C PRO A 59 0.76 21.34 2.80
N GLY A 60 0.01 20.32 3.24
CA GLY A 60 -1.39 20.16 2.90
C GLY A 60 -1.82 18.70 2.85
N ASN A 61 -3.09 18.48 2.49
CA ASN A 61 -3.60 17.13 2.28
C ASN A 61 -3.12 16.60 0.93
N GLY A 62 -2.60 15.38 0.94
CA GLY A 62 -2.28 14.62 -0.26
C GLY A 62 -3.04 13.30 -0.29
N PHE A 63 -3.01 12.67 -1.45
CA PHE A 63 -3.63 11.37 -1.70
C PHE A 63 -2.57 10.39 -2.19
N ILE A 64 -2.73 9.13 -1.80
CA ILE A 64 -2.02 8.03 -2.42
C ILE A 64 -3.02 7.29 -3.29
N VAL A 65 -2.69 7.14 -4.57
CA VAL A 65 -3.54 6.47 -5.55
C VAL A 65 -2.82 5.25 -6.07
N ALA A 66 -3.47 4.10 -6.00
CA ALA A 66 -2.95 2.86 -6.57
C ALA A 66 -3.85 2.35 -7.68
N TRP A 67 -3.25 1.83 -8.75
CA TRP A 67 -3.98 1.20 -9.84
C TRP A 67 -3.11 0.15 -10.54
N ASP A 68 -3.75 -0.84 -11.15
CA ASP A 68 -3.10 -1.74 -12.11
C ASP A 68 -3.35 -1.20 -13.54
N PRO A 69 -2.32 -1.00 -14.37
CA PRO A 69 -2.50 -0.52 -15.75
C PRO A 69 -3.36 -1.43 -16.62
N GLU A 70 -3.42 -2.73 -16.31
CA GLU A 70 -4.21 -3.74 -17.02
C GLU A 70 -5.55 -4.02 -16.32
N ALA A 71 -5.90 -3.23 -15.29
CA ALA A 71 -7.11 -3.38 -14.48
C ALA A 71 -7.30 -4.80 -13.88
N ARG A 72 -6.21 -5.52 -13.61
CA ARG A 72 -6.26 -6.84 -12.99
C ARG A 72 -6.63 -6.74 -11.51
N PRO A 73 -7.44 -7.68 -10.99
CA PRO A 73 -7.69 -7.77 -9.56
C PRO A 73 -6.43 -8.25 -8.82
N GLY A 74 -6.28 -7.80 -7.59
CA GLY A 74 -5.15 -8.20 -6.75
C GLY A 74 -5.23 -7.58 -5.36
N LYS A 75 -4.30 -8.00 -4.49
CA LYS A 75 -4.12 -7.42 -3.16
C LYS A 75 -2.95 -6.45 -3.20
N LEU A 76 -3.16 -5.29 -2.57
CA LEU A 76 -2.13 -4.28 -2.37
C LEU A 76 -2.29 -3.74 -0.96
N TRP A 77 -1.16 -3.56 -0.28
CA TRP A 77 -1.07 -2.79 0.94
C TRP A 77 -0.02 -1.70 0.75
N VAL A 78 -0.20 -0.57 1.41
CA VAL A 78 0.71 0.58 1.33
C VAL A 78 0.99 1.04 2.76
N ALA A 79 2.27 1.07 3.12
CA ALA A 79 2.74 1.69 4.35
C ALA A 79 3.25 3.10 4.06
N VAL A 80 2.90 4.05 4.93
CA VAL A 80 3.29 5.46 4.81
C VAL A 80 3.87 5.91 6.13
N GLY A 81 5.08 6.47 6.09
CA GLY A 81 5.81 6.90 7.27
C GLY A 81 7.30 6.55 7.16
N GLU A 82 8.11 7.15 8.03
CA GLU A 82 9.55 6.90 8.07
C GLU A 82 9.90 5.73 9.01
N LYS A 83 9.15 5.60 10.11
CA LYS A 83 9.36 4.57 11.12
C LYS A 83 8.04 4.18 11.76
N GLU A 84 7.94 2.91 12.10
CA GLU A 84 6.88 2.42 12.97
C GLU A 84 7.27 2.72 14.42
N THR A 85 6.36 3.32 15.19
CA THR A 85 6.58 3.58 16.62
C THR A 85 5.41 2.99 17.39
N PHE A 86 5.70 2.04 18.28
CA PHE A 86 4.70 1.31 19.05
C PHE A 86 4.77 1.69 20.53
N GLY A 87 3.64 2.05 21.12
CA GLY A 87 3.47 2.29 22.55
C GLY A 87 2.88 1.09 23.30
N ALA A 88 2.79 1.21 24.64
CA ALA A 88 2.24 0.14 25.47
C ALA A 88 0.79 -0.26 25.12
N ALA A 89 -0.02 0.70 24.66
CA ALA A 89 -1.39 0.43 24.20
C ALA A 89 -1.44 -0.37 22.88
N ASP A 90 -0.40 -0.28 22.06
CA ASP A 90 -0.31 -0.98 20.77
C ASP A 90 -0.01 -2.47 20.97
N LEU A 91 0.67 -2.83 22.06
CA LEU A 91 0.89 -4.24 22.42
C LEU A 91 -0.43 -5.00 22.65
N LEU A 92 -1.45 -4.34 23.20
CA LEU A 92 -2.77 -4.95 23.37
C LEU A 92 -3.49 -5.16 22.04
N ARG A 93 -3.19 -4.34 21.02
CA ARG A 93 -3.76 -4.41 19.67
C ARG A 93 -2.98 -5.33 18.74
N PHE A 94 -1.74 -5.66 19.11
CA PHE A 94 -0.84 -6.48 18.31
C PHE A 94 -1.47 -7.81 17.86
N PHE A 95 -2.22 -8.49 18.73
CA PHE A 95 -2.86 -9.76 18.37
C PHE A 95 -3.91 -9.61 17.27
N SER A 96 -4.72 -8.54 17.30
CA SER A 96 -5.72 -8.31 16.25
C SER A 96 -5.07 -7.85 14.95
N TRP A 97 -4.02 -7.03 15.00
CA TRP A 97 -3.25 -6.65 13.82
C TRP A 97 -2.58 -7.85 13.16
N ARG A 98 -1.97 -8.74 13.96
CA ARG A 98 -1.38 -9.98 13.47
C ARG A 98 -2.44 -10.86 12.79
N ALA A 99 -3.61 -11.05 13.40
CA ALA A 99 -4.69 -11.82 12.79
C ALA A 99 -5.15 -11.20 11.45
N ASN A 100 -5.41 -9.90 11.43
CA ASN A 100 -5.85 -9.20 10.21
C ASN A 100 -4.81 -9.25 9.08
N ALA A 101 -3.52 -9.07 9.40
CA ALA A 101 -2.44 -9.17 8.42
C ALA A 101 -2.35 -10.58 7.83
N ARG A 102 -2.49 -11.61 8.67
CA ARG A 102 -2.49 -13.01 8.25
C ARG A 102 -3.70 -13.36 7.38
N ASP A 103 -4.89 -12.89 7.77
CA ASP A 103 -6.12 -13.08 6.98
C ASP A 103 -6.04 -12.36 5.63
N PHE A 104 -5.49 -11.14 5.59
CA PHE A 104 -5.23 -10.42 4.35
C PHE A 104 -4.27 -11.21 3.44
N HIS A 105 -3.26 -11.87 3.99
CA HIS A 105 -2.33 -12.72 3.25
C HIS A 105 -2.82 -14.17 3.08
N GLU A 106 -4.04 -14.50 3.49
CA GLU A 106 -4.63 -15.85 3.41
C GLU A 106 -3.80 -16.93 4.12
N ILE A 107 -3.04 -16.56 5.16
CA ILE A 107 -2.19 -17.49 5.91
C ILE A 107 -2.81 -17.88 7.26
N GLY A 108 -3.63 -18.91 7.25
CA GLY A 108 -4.27 -19.45 8.45
C GLY A 108 -5.45 -20.34 8.12
N ALA A 109 -6.16 -20.82 9.14
CA ALA A 109 -7.46 -21.44 8.90
C ALA A 109 -8.40 -20.36 8.34
N PRO A 110 -9.15 -20.63 7.25
CA PRO A 110 -10.12 -19.69 6.74
C PRO A 110 -11.10 -19.31 7.86
N PRO A 111 -11.60 -18.06 7.91
CA PRO A 111 -12.64 -17.70 8.86
C PRO A 111 -13.81 -18.69 8.70
N ALA A 112 -14.41 -19.10 9.82
CA ALA A 112 -15.48 -20.10 9.81
C ALA A 112 -16.58 -19.68 8.81
N GLY A 113 -16.71 -20.41 7.70
CA GLY A 113 -17.65 -20.12 6.62
C GLY A 113 -17.06 -19.56 5.32
N ALA A 114 -15.76 -19.26 5.24
CA ALA A 114 -15.11 -18.91 3.98
C ALA A 114 -14.86 -20.16 3.12
N THR A 115 -15.49 -20.19 1.95
CA THR A 115 -15.25 -21.21 0.93
C THR A 115 -13.90 -20.91 0.28
N THR A 116 -12.99 -21.88 0.30
CA THR A 116 -11.71 -21.78 -0.40
C THR A 116 -11.96 -21.82 -1.90
N ALA A 117 -11.99 -20.66 -2.55
CA ALA A 117 -11.84 -20.60 -3.99
C ALA A 117 -10.38 -20.91 -4.32
N ARG A 118 -10.12 -22.09 -4.86
CA ARG A 118 -8.82 -22.38 -5.48
C ARG A 118 -8.78 -21.66 -6.81
N CYS A 119 -7.80 -20.79 -7.02
CA CYS A 119 -7.46 -20.34 -8.37
C CYS A 119 -7.00 -21.55 -9.19
N ALA A 120 -7.59 -21.71 -10.37
CA ALA A 120 -7.19 -22.69 -11.39
C ALA A 120 -5.94 -22.22 -12.13
#